data_AF-A0A519FD00-F1
#
_entry.id   AF-A0A519FD00-F1
#
_cell.length_a   1.000
_cell.length_b   1.000
_cell.length_c   1.000
_cell.angle_alpha   90.00
_cell.angle_beta   90.00
_cell.angle_gamma   90.00
#
_symmetry.space_group_name_H-M   'P 1'
#
loop_
_entity.id
_entity.type
_entity.pdbx_description
1 polymer ?
#
loop_
_entity_poly.entity_id
_entity_poly.type
_entity_poly.pdbx_seq_one_letter_code
_entity_poly.pdbx_strand_id
1 'polypeptide(L)'
;QCDTDFKQQLDRYKYPNRFEGADAAAHRLHGAHFLADLNARLGASRYLFGDHPALADMAIAPFVRQFAQTDPGWFALQPWLALQGWLARLVESPLWAAAMQKYPAWKTGDAAVVFPPDR
;
A
#
# COMPACT_ATOMS: atom_id res chain seq x y z
N GLN A 1 3.21 8.48 -11.47
CA GLN A 1 2.63 9.15 -10.27
C GLN A 1 2.87 8.29 -9.03
N CYS A 2 2.32 7.06 -8.96
CA CYS A 2 2.58 6.13 -7.84
C CYS A 2 4.07 5.75 -7.71
N ASP A 3 4.66 5.15 -8.73
CA ASP A 3 6.05 4.63 -8.66
C ASP A 3 7.13 5.70 -8.75
N THR A 4 6.76 6.92 -9.12
CA THR A 4 7.68 8.03 -9.27
C THR A 4 7.68 8.90 -8.00
N ASP A 5 6.80 9.88 -7.94
CA ASP A 5 6.80 10.87 -6.86
C ASP A 5 6.30 10.25 -5.54
N PHE A 6 5.11 9.64 -5.54
CA PHE A 6 4.52 9.11 -4.31
C PHE A 6 5.43 8.10 -3.60
N LYS A 7 6.03 7.15 -4.33
CA LYS A 7 6.96 6.18 -3.75
C LYS A 7 8.18 6.85 -3.11
N GLN A 8 8.75 7.87 -3.75
CA GLN A 8 9.88 8.61 -3.20
C GLN A 8 9.54 9.36 -1.92
N GLN A 9 8.32 9.91 -1.82
CA GLN A 9 7.82 10.53 -0.59
C GLN A 9 7.56 9.49 0.49
N LEU A 10 6.92 8.38 0.14
CA LEU A 10 6.65 7.27 1.05
C LEU A 10 7.94 6.71 1.65
N ASP A 11 8.97 6.47 0.84
CA ASP A 11 10.23 5.90 1.32
C ASP A 11 10.91 6.82 2.35
N ARG A 12 10.88 8.15 2.14
CA ARG A 12 11.44 9.14 3.08
C ARG A 12 10.56 9.37 4.31
N TYR A 13 9.24 9.28 4.16
CA TYR A 13 8.31 9.31 5.28
C TYR A 13 8.48 8.08 6.19
N LYS A 14 8.58 6.88 5.61
CA LYS A 14 8.67 5.61 6.33
C LYS A 14 10.05 5.36 6.94
N TYR A 15 11.11 5.85 6.29
CA TYR A 15 12.49 5.61 6.71
C TYR A 15 13.32 6.90 6.74
N PRO A 16 12.94 7.93 7.53
CA PRO A 16 13.64 9.22 7.54
C PRO A 16 15.13 9.05 7.88
N ASN A 17 15.47 8.11 8.77
CA ASN A 17 16.85 7.84 9.17
C ASN A 17 17.76 7.31 8.04
N ARG A 18 17.20 6.92 6.89
CA ARG A 18 17.96 6.49 5.70
C ARG A 18 18.32 7.65 4.76
N PHE A 19 17.83 8.85 5.03
CA PHE A 19 17.96 10.03 4.17
C PHE A 19 18.40 11.22 5.01
N GLU A 20 19.58 11.77 4.68
CA GLU A 20 20.12 12.92 5.39
C GLU A 20 19.18 14.12 5.32
N GLY A 21 18.83 14.69 6.48
CA GLY A 21 17.96 15.87 6.58
C GLY A 21 16.49 15.64 6.22
N ALA A 22 16.02 14.39 6.08
CA ALA A 22 14.63 14.13 5.71
C ALA A 22 13.66 14.49 6.85
N ASP A 23 12.69 15.36 6.56
CA ASP A 23 11.55 15.64 7.42
C ASP A 23 10.40 14.69 7.08
N ALA A 24 10.19 13.70 7.95
CA ALA A 24 9.12 12.72 7.79
C ALA A 24 7.73 13.37 7.69
N ALA A 25 7.48 14.47 8.41
CA ALA A 25 6.19 15.15 8.39
C ALA A 25 5.97 15.86 7.05
N ALA A 26 6.99 16.52 6.50
CA ALA A 26 6.94 17.13 5.17
C ALA A 26 6.69 16.09 4.07
N HIS A 27 7.41 14.97 4.11
CA HIS A 27 7.22 13.88 3.14
C HIS A 27 5.85 13.21 3.26
N ARG A 28 5.31 13.08 4.48
CA ARG A 28 3.92 12.62 4.71
C ARG A 28 2.91 13.56 4.05
N LEU A 29 3.05 14.87 4.26
CA LEU A 29 2.15 15.86 3.67
C LEU A 29 2.24 15.87 2.13
N HIS A 30 3.44 15.75 1.57
CA HIS A 30 3.58 15.66 0.11
C HIS A 30 2.93 14.37 -0.43
N GLY A 31 3.22 13.22 0.18
CA GLY A 31 2.61 11.95 -0.21
C GLY A 31 1.08 11.93 -0.07
N ALA A 32 0.53 12.73 0.86
CA ALA A 32 -0.91 12.88 1.07
C ALA A 32 -1.64 13.46 -0.15
N HIS A 33 -0.99 14.25 -1.01
CA HIS A 33 -1.61 14.77 -2.23
C HIS A 33 -2.01 13.64 -3.19
N PHE A 34 -1.13 12.66 -3.39
CA PHE A 34 -1.45 11.48 -4.19
C PHE A 34 -2.62 10.67 -3.60
N LEU A 35 -2.68 10.55 -2.27
CA LEU A 35 -3.76 9.83 -1.59
C LEU A 35 -5.10 10.58 -1.70
N ALA A 36 -5.09 11.91 -1.63
CA ALA A 36 -6.27 12.72 -1.83
C ALA A 36 -6.82 12.58 -3.26
N ASP A 37 -5.96 12.62 -4.28
CA ASP A 37 -6.34 12.40 -5.68
C ASP A 37 -6.89 10.99 -5.90
N LEU A 38 -6.26 9.99 -5.27
CA LEU A 38 -6.70 8.60 -5.36
C LEU A 38 -8.07 8.42 -4.70
N ASN A 39 -8.30 9.04 -3.54
CA ASN A 39 -9.59 9.06 -2.87
C ASN A 39 -10.68 9.70 -3.74
N ALA A 40 -10.38 10.81 -4.41
CA ALA A 40 -11.35 11.47 -5.30
C ALA A 40 -11.79 10.53 -6.43
N ARG A 41 -10.85 9.79 -7.04
CA ARG A 41 -11.17 8.80 -8.08
C ARG A 41 -12.03 7.66 -7.55
N LEU A 42 -11.68 7.13 -6.38
CA LEU A 42 -12.44 6.07 -5.70
C LEU A 42 -13.80 6.54 -5.16
N GLY A 43 -14.05 7.84 -5.13
CA GLY A 43 -15.38 8.40 -4.86
C GLY A 43 -16.40 8.11 -5.96
N ALA A 44 -15.95 7.84 -7.19
CA ALA A 44 -16.81 7.58 -8.34
C ALA A 44 -17.09 6.09 -8.59
N SER A 45 -16.26 5.18 -8.05
CA SER A 45 -16.35 3.75 -8.32
C SER A 45 -15.74 2.91 -7.20
N ARG A 46 -16.14 1.64 -7.10
CA ARG A 46 -15.68 0.73 -6.03
C ARG A 46 -14.18 0.42 -6.08
N TYR A 47 -13.62 0.34 -7.28
CA TYR A 47 -12.20 0.15 -7.60
C TYR A 47 -11.78 1.18 -8.66
N LEU A 48 -10.48 1.24 -8.98
CA LEU A 48 -9.94 2.29 -9.85
C LEU A 48 -10.48 2.28 -11.29
N PHE A 49 -10.99 1.15 -11.76
CA PHE A 49 -11.52 0.97 -13.12
C PHE A 49 -12.94 0.37 -13.13
N GLY A 50 -13.74 0.63 -12.09
CA GLY A 50 -15.15 0.21 -12.01
C GLY A 50 -15.47 -0.65 -10.79
N ASP A 51 -16.34 -1.64 -10.97
CA ASP A 51 -16.89 -2.45 -9.87
C ASP A 51 -16.08 -3.71 -9.53
N HIS A 52 -15.09 -4.03 -10.36
CA HIS A 52 -14.17 -5.16 -10.18
C HIS A 52 -12.73 -4.68 -9.96
N PRO A 53 -11.94 -5.38 -9.14
CA PRO A 53 -10.54 -5.05 -8.96
C PRO A 53 -9.76 -5.23 -10.27
N ALA A 54 -8.90 -4.27 -10.57
CA ALA A 54 -8.02 -4.28 -11.73
C ALA A 54 -6.55 -4.39 -11.30
N LEU A 55 -5.66 -4.58 -12.28
CA LEU A 55 -4.21 -4.64 -12.07
C LEU A 55 -3.70 -3.40 -11.31
N ALA A 56 -4.24 -2.22 -11.61
CA ALA A 56 -3.85 -0.98 -10.95
C ALA A 56 -4.16 -1.00 -9.44
N ASP A 57 -5.28 -1.60 -9.02
CA ASP A 57 -5.62 -1.72 -7.61
C ASP A 57 -4.55 -2.55 -6.87
N MET A 58 -4.15 -3.67 -7.47
CA MET A 58 -3.14 -4.58 -6.92
C MET A 58 -1.73 -3.97 -6.93
N ALA A 59 -1.42 -3.13 -7.91
CA ALA A 59 -0.14 -2.43 -8.00
C ALA A 59 -0.02 -1.28 -6.99
N ILE A 60 -1.11 -0.54 -6.73
CA ILE A 60 -1.09 0.67 -5.89
C ILE A 60 -1.31 0.33 -4.41
N ALA A 61 -2.18 -0.64 -4.09
CA ALA A 61 -2.55 -0.96 -2.71
C ALA A 61 -1.38 -1.29 -1.78
N PRO A 62 -0.30 -1.98 -2.21
CA PRO A 62 0.87 -2.21 -1.35
C PRO A 62 1.54 -0.92 -0.88
N PHE A 63 1.60 0.12 -1.71
CA PHE A 63 2.22 1.40 -1.34
C PHE A 63 1.31 2.21 -0.41
N VAL A 64 0.00 2.25 -0.69
CA VAL A 64 -0.98 2.90 0.19
C VAL A 64 -1.01 2.20 1.56
N ARG A 65 -0.96 0.87 1.59
CA ARG A 65 -0.86 0.10 2.84
C ARG A 65 0.38 0.48 3.64
N GLN A 66 1.54 0.57 3.01
CA GLN A 66 2.78 0.98 3.68
C GLN A 66 2.69 2.40 4.24
N PHE A 67 2.08 3.32 3.49
CA PHE A 67 1.86 4.68 3.96
C PHE A 67 0.96 4.67 5.21
N ALA A 68 -0.19 4.02 5.12
CA ALA A 68 -1.17 3.93 6.22
C ALA A 68 -0.58 3.26 7.47
N GLN A 69 0.30 2.27 7.31
CA GLN A 69 0.94 1.57 8.42
C GLN A 69 2.07 2.36 9.10
N THR A 70 2.57 3.42 8.46
CA THR A 70 3.64 4.25 9.05
C THR A 70 3.10 5.10 10.20
N ASP A 71 1.88 5.62 10.08
CA ASP A 71 1.14 6.28 11.18
C ASP A 71 -0.38 5.99 11.01
N PRO A 72 -0.86 4.86 11.56
CA PRO A 72 -2.27 4.46 11.41
C PRO A 72 -3.26 5.46 12.00
N GLY A 73 -2.89 6.11 13.12
CA GLY A 73 -3.73 7.10 13.79
C GLY A 73 -3.92 8.34 12.94
N TRP A 74 -2.82 8.87 12.39
CA TRP A 74 -2.89 10.00 11.48
C TRP A 74 -3.69 9.68 10.22
N PHE A 75 -3.47 8.51 9.61
CA PHE A 75 -4.16 8.09 8.38
C PHE A 75 -5.67 7.92 8.59
N ALA A 76 -6.09 7.37 9.72
CA ALA A 76 -7.50 7.18 10.06
C ALA A 76 -8.26 8.50 10.22
N LEU A 77 -7.58 9.58 10.65
CA LEU A 77 -8.18 10.90 10.82
C LEU A 77 -8.34 11.69 9.50
N GLN A 78 -7.78 11.21 8.39
CA GLN A 78 -7.87 11.91 7.11
C GLN A 78 -9.24 11.74 6.45
N PRO A 79 -9.73 12.73 5.68
CA PRO A 79 -11.04 12.70 5.04
C PRO A 79 -11.07 11.83 3.76
N TRP A 80 -10.43 10.66 3.79
CA TRP A 80 -10.26 9.77 2.65
C TRP A 80 -11.09 8.49 2.77
N LEU A 81 -12.39 8.62 3.09
CA LEU A 81 -13.26 7.49 3.37
C LEU A 81 -13.34 6.46 2.22
N ALA A 82 -13.35 6.93 0.96
CA ALA A 82 -13.39 6.04 -0.19
C ALA A 82 -12.09 5.24 -0.34
N LEU A 83 -10.95 5.90 -0.14
CA LEU A 83 -9.63 5.27 -0.13
C LEU A 83 -9.47 4.28 1.03
N GLN A 84 -9.88 4.65 2.24
CA GLN A 84 -9.83 3.77 3.41
C GLN A 84 -10.66 2.52 3.19
N GLY A 85 -11.90 2.66 2.69
CA GLY A 85 -12.77 1.55 2.36
C GLY A 85 -12.24 0.68 1.22
N TRP A 86 -11.64 1.29 0.18
CA TRP A 86 -10.98 0.57 -0.90
C TRP A 86 -9.78 -0.27 -0.39
N LEU A 87 -8.93 0.32 0.44
CA LEU A 87 -7.78 -0.36 1.02
C LEU A 87 -8.22 -1.53 1.89
N ALA A 88 -9.19 -1.32 2.78
CA ALA A 88 -9.74 -2.36 3.67
C ALA A 88 -10.26 -3.55 2.85
N ARG A 89 -11.10 -3.29 1.83
CA ARG A 89 -11.63 -4.34 0.94
C ARG A 89 -10.53 -5.18 0.29
N LEU A 90 -9.42 -4.56 -0.14
CA LEU A 90 -8.32 -5.27 -0.76
C LEU A 90 -7.55 -6.12 0.25
N VAL A 91 -7.15 -5.54 1.37
CA VAL A 91 -6.28 -6.23 2.36
C VAL A 91 -7.01 -7.30 3.17
N GLU A 92 -8.35 -7.22 3.24
CA GLU A 92 -9.20 -8.24 3.88
C GLU A 92 -9.68 -9.31 2.88
N SER A 93 -9.36 -9.17 1.59
CA SER A 93 -9.80 -10.13 0.58
C SER A 93 -9.11 -11.50 0.73
N PRO A 94 -9.79 -12.61 0.40
CA PRO A 94 -9.17 -13.94 0.38
C PRO A 94 -7.96 -14.02 -0.56
N LEU A 95 -7.99 -13.28 -1.68
CA LEU A 95 -6.87 -13.21 -2.63
C LEU A 95 -5.63 -12.59 -1.98
N TRP A 96 -5.81 -11.51 -1.24
CA TRP A 96 -4.72 -10.88 -0.52
C TRP A 96 -4.15 -11.79 0.57
N ALA A 97 -5.02 -12.46 1.33
CA ALA A 97 -4.60 -13.41 2.36
C ALA A 97 -3.77 -14.55 1.76
N ALA A 98 -4.19 -15.11 0.61
CA ALA A 98 -3.45 -16.14 -0.11
C ALA A 98 -2.10 -15.62 -0.64
N ALA A 99 -2.06 -14.42 -1.20
CA ALA A 99 -0.83 -13.82 -1.73
C ALA A 99 0.19 -13.45 -0.64
N MET A 100 -0.28 -13.12 0.57
CA MET A 100 0.57 -12.75 1.71
C MET A 100 0.99 -13.94 2.60
N GLN A 101 0.78 -15.17 2.13
CA GLN A 101 1.28 -16.36 2.82
C GLN A 101 2.79 -16.23 3.06
N LYS A 102 3.17 -16.32 4.34
CA LYS A 102 4.58 -16.22 4.73
C LYS A 102 5.27 -17.56 4.51
N TYR A 103 6.38 -17.52 3.79
CA TYR A 103 7.30 -18.63 3.67
C TYR A 103 8.45 -18.44 4.66
N PRO A 104 9.02 -19.53 5.23
CA PRO A 104 10.23 -19.43 6.02
C PRO A 104 11.34 -18.77 5.18
N ALA A 105 12.16 -17.95 5.84
CA ALA A 105 13.32 -17.35 5.18
C ALA A 105 14.25 -18.48 4.70
N TRP A 106 14.57 -18.48 3.42
CA TRP A 106 15.45 -19.47 2.82
C TRP A 106 16.84 -19.44 3.47
N LYS A 107 17.38 -20.61 3.77
CA LYS A 107 18.74 -20.84 4.22
C LYS A 107 19.46 -21.78 3.25
N THR A 108 20.78 -21.61 3.16
CA THR A 108 21.62 -22.52 2.39
C THR A 108 21.43 -23.96 2.89
N GLY A 109 21.05 -24.86 1.99
CA GLY A 109 20.76 -26.25 2.29
C GLY A 109 19.28 -26.58 2.49
N ASP A 110 18.39 -25.58 2.53
CA ASP A 110 16.95 -25.82 2.57
C ASP A 110 16.47 -26.47 1.27
N ALA A 111 15.55 -27.43 1.40
CA ALA A 111 14.86 -28.01 0.26
C ALA A 111 14.06 -26.94 -0.49
N ALA A 112 13.96 -27.08 -1.82
CA ALA A 112 13.16 -26.17 -2.62
C ALA A 112 11.69 -26.22 -2.20
N VAL A 113 11.09 -25.05 -1.97
CA VAL A 113 9.65 -24.91 -1.76
C VAL A 113 8.99 -24.71 -3.12
N VAL A 114 8.09 -25.61 -3.50
CA VAL A 114 7.32 -25.51 -4.75
C VAL A 114 6.13 -24.57 -4.54
N PHE A 115 5.93 -23.64 -5.48
CA PHE A 115 4.82 -22.69 -5.48
C PHE A 115 3.89 -22.92 -6.67
N PRO A 116 2.55 -22.88 -6.50
CA PRO A 116 1.85 -22.76 -5.23
C PRO A 116 1.94 -24.05 -4.40
N PRO A 117 1.79 -23.98 -3.06
CA PRO A 117 1.69 -25.18 -2.22
C PRO A 117 0.47 -26.00 -2.62
N ASP A 118 0.56 -27.32 -2.47
CA ASP A 118 -0.60 -28.21 -2.64
C ASP A 118 -1.75 -27.72 -1.74
N ARG A 119 -2.95 -27.59 -2.32
CA ARG A 119 -4.14 -27.06 -1.63
C ARG A 119 -4.71 -28.03 -0.62
#